data_AF-A0A084GNI9-F1
#
_entry.id   AF-A0A084GNI9-F1
#
_cell.length_a   1.000
_cell.length_b   1.000
_cell.length_c   1.000
_cell.angle_alpha   90.00
_cell.angle_beta   90.00
_cell.angle_gamma   90.00
#
_symmetry.space_group_name_H-M   'P 1'
#
loop_
_entity.id
_entity.type
_entity.pdbx_description
1 polymer ?
#
loop_
_entity_poly.entity_id
_entity_poly.type
_entity_poly.pdbx_seq_one_letter_code
_entity_poly.pdbx_strand_id
1 'polypeptide(L)'
;MVEHFWITCLQKEIKKNNKLLFLIENEQMRIFLFGSAKNNKSPNDLDLLLTYNNEVISLEEISKIKKELKTYFYSLDLGITIDLLFLSYIEERQISFVRKECALKIY
;
A
#
# COMPACT_ATOMS: atom_id res chain seq x y z
N MET A 1 23.65 -3.78 1.22
CA MET A 1 22.33 -3.19 0.93
C MET A 1 21.29 -4.19 1.39
N VAL A 2 20.44 -3.82 2.35
CA VAL A 2 19.34 -4.72 2.75
C VAL A 2 18.37 -4.74 1.58
N GLU A 3 18.42 -5.78 0.76
CA GLU A 3 17.36 -6.05 -0.20
C GLU A 3 16.06 -6.17 0.57
N HIS A 4 15.17 -5.20 0.39
CA HIS A 4 13.81 -5.25 0.92
C HIS A 4 13.01 -6.25 0.09
N PHE A 5 13.26 -7.54 0.32
CA PHE A 5 12.64 -8.67 -0.37
C PHE A 5 11.13 -8.46 -0.56
N TRP A 6 10.42 -8.07 0.50
CA TRP A 6 8.98 -7.81 0.45
C TRP A 6 8.61 -6.62 -0.42
N ILE A 7 9.37 -5.53 -0.40
CA ILE A 7 9.15 -4.40 -1.32
C ILE A 7 9.28 -4.88 -2.77
N THR A 8 10.31 -5.68 -3.09
CA THR A 8 10.48 -6.22 -4.45
C THR A 8 9.34 -7.15 -4.85
N CYS A 9 8.89 -8.04 -3.97
CA CYS A 9 7.74 -8.92 -4.23
C CYS A 9 6.46 -8.10 -4.45
N LEU A 10 6.16 -7.16 -3.56
CA LEU A 10 4.98 -6.29 -3.67
C LEU A 10 5.03 -5.44 -4.94
N GLN A 11 6.19 -4.90 -5.31
CA GLN A 11 6.34 -4.14 -6.56
C GLN A 11 6.03 -4.97 -7.80
N LYS A 12 6.40 -6.26 -7.82
CA LYS A 12 6.07 -7.17 -8.92
C LYS A 12 4.57 -7.44 -9.00
N GLU A 13 3.91 -7.68 -7.87
CA GLU A 13 2.46 -7.90 -7.84
C GLU A 13 1.70 -6.64 -8.21
N ILE A 14 2.03 -5.48 -7.63
CA ILE A 14 1.38 -4.19 -7.96
C ILE A 14 1.45 -3.89 -9.46
N LYS A 15 2.58 -4.17 -10.13
CA LYS A 15 2.73 -3.98 -11.59
C LYS A 15 1.77 -4.82 -12.43
N LYS A 16 1.27 -5.96 -11.91
CA LYS A 16 0.28 -6.79 -12.61
C LYS A 16 -1.14 -6.21 -12.52
N ASN A 17 -1.39 -5.27 -11.61
CA ASN A 17 -2.67 -4.59 -11.47
C ASN A 17 -2.65 -3.25 -12.21
N ASN A 18 -3.06 -3.27 -13.49
CA ASN A 18 -3.04 -2.08 -14.36
C ASN A 18 -3.79 -0.88 -13.78
N LYS A 19 -4.93 -1.13 -13.10
CA LYS A 19 -5.74 -0.05 -12.52
C LYS A 19 -5.02 0.61 -11.34
N LEU A 20 -4.41 -0.19 -10.45
CA LEU A 20 -3.62 0.33 -9.34
C LEU A 20 -2.38 1.07 -9.84
N LEU A 21 -1.67 0.50 -10.82
CA LEU A 21 -0.50 1.12 -11.41
C LEU A 21 -0.84 2.47 -12.05
N PHE A 22 -1.96 2.56 -12.79
CA PHE A 22 -2.42 3.82 -13.36
C PHE A 22 -2.68 4.90 -12.30
N LEU A 23 -3.31 4.54 -11.18
CA LEU A 23 -3.55 5.48 -10.08
C LEU A 23 -2.24 5.97 -9.43
N ILE A 24 -1.23 5.10 -9.34
CA ILE A 24 0.10 5.44 -8.86
C ILE A 24 0.81 6.40 -9.81
N GLU A 25 0.85 6.05 -11.10
CA GLU A 25 1.57 6.83 -12.13
C GLU A 25 0.99 8.23 -12.31
N ASN A 26 -0.31 8.40 -12.06
CA ASN A 26 -0.98 9.70 -12.08
C ASN A 26 -0.94 10.44 -10.73
N GLU A 27 -0.13 9.98 -9.77
CA GLU A 27 -0.01 10.54 -8.41
C GLU A 27 -1.33 10.63 -7.64
N GLN A 28 -2.29 9.76 -7.96
CA GLN A 28 -3.59 9.68 -7.27
C GLN A 28 -3.56 8.69 -6.11
N MET A 29 -2.59 7.76 -6.11
CA MET A 29 -2.33 6.86 -4.99
C MET A 29 -0.83 6.71 -4.74
N ARG A 30 -0.46 6.46 -3.48
CA ARG A 30 0.91 6.09 -3.09
C ARG A 30 0.84 4.91 -2.15
N ILE A 31 1.83 4.03 -2.20
CA ILE A 31 1.86 2.80 -1.41
C ILE A 31 3.12 2.78 -0.55
N PHE A 32 2.94 2.46 0.72
CA PHE A 32 4.01 2.35 1.70
C PHE A 32 3.94 1.01 2.43
N LEU A 33 5.10 0.46 2.74
CA LEU A 33 5.27 -0.68 3.64
C LEU A 33 5.61 -0.15 5.03
N PHE A 34 4.85 -0.56 6.04
CA PHE A 34 5.16 -0.24 7.44
C PHE A 34 5.25 -1.50 8.29
N GLY A 35 5.31 -1.34 9.61
CA GLY A 35 5.36 -2.47 10.54
C GLY A 35 6.66 -3.28 10.50
N SER A 36 6.55 -4.56 10.87
CA SER A 36 7.70 -5.44 11.11
C SER A 36 8.45 -5.82 9.82
N ALA A 37 7.73 -5.90 8.70
CA ALA A 37 8.25 -6.29 7.38
C ALA A 37 9.33 -5.35 6.82
N LYS A 38 9.44 -4.13 7.35
CA LYS A 38 10.51 -3.18 6.97
C LYS A 38 11.91 -3.72 7.25
N ASN A 39 12.07 -4.41 8.38
CA ASN A 39 13.36 -4.86 8.89
C ASN A 39 13.46 -6.39 9.03
N ASN A 40 12.35 -7.11 8.84
CA ASN A 40 12.30 -8.55 8.98
C ASN A 40 11.99 -9.23 7.64
N LYS A 41 12.77 -10.25 7.28
CA LYS A 41 12.55 -11.07 6.08
C LYS A 41 11.42 -12.09 6.26
N SER A 42 11.09 -12.45 7.50
CA SER A 42 10.00 -13.36 7.85
C SER A 42 9.06 -12.69 8.86
N PRO A 43 8.33 -11.63 8.46
CA PRO A 43 7.31 -11.03 9.29
C PRO A 43 6.09 -11.96 9.38
N ASN A 44 5.19 -11.71 10.34
CA ASN A 44 3.95 -12.46 10.46
C ASN A 44 2.92 -12.02 9.42
N ASP A 45 2.98 -10.75 9.05
CA ASP A 45 2.08 -10.01 8.18
C ASP A 45 2.83 -8.93 7.40
N LEU A 46 2.20 -8.43 6.32
CA LEU A 46 2.66 -7.27 5.57
C LEU A 46 1.68 -6.12 5.77
N ASP A 47 2.10 -5.13 6.53
CA ASP A 47 1.35 -3.89 6.75
C ASP A 47 1.55 -2.91 5.59
N LEU A 48 0.51 -2.68 4.79
CA LEU A 48 0.53 -1.74 3.68
C LEU A 48 -0.37 -0.54 3.95
N LEU A 49 0.22 0.64 3.81
CA LEU A 49 -0.52 1.90 3.79
C LEU A 49 -0.70 2.32 2.33
N LEU A 50 -1.95 2.51 1.93
CA LEU A 50 -2.30 3.17 0.68
C LEU A 50 -2.82 4.56 1.00
N THR A 51 -2.16 5.56 0.44
CA THR A 51 -2.65 6.93 0.50
C THR A 51 -3.28 7.35 -0.81
N TYR A 52 -4.35 8.13 -0.78
CA TYR A 52 -5.07 8.53 -1.99
C TYR A 52 -5.40 10.03 -2.02
N ASN A 53 -5.47 10.58 -3.22
CA ASN A 53 -5.87 11.96 -3.44
C ASN A 53 -7.38 12.13 -3.28
N ASN A 54 -7.81 12.66 -2.13
CA ASN A 54 -9.22 12.89 -1.81
C ASN A 54 -9.83 14.12 -2.51
N GLU A 55 -9.06 14.87 -3.30
CA GLU A 55 -9.60 15.92 -4.18
C GLU A 55 -10.08 15.35 -5.52
N VAL A 56 -9.55 14.19 -5.91
CA VAL A 56 -9.85 13.53 -7.19
C VAL A 56 -10.69 12.27 -7.00
N ILE A 57 -10.39 11.46 -5.98
CA ILE A 57 -11.08 10.20 -5.71
C ILE A 57 -12.15 10.44 -4.65
N SER A 58 -13.41 10.23 -5.03
CA SER A 58 -14.55 10.34 -4.13
C SER A 58 -14.59 9.21 -3.09
N LEU A 59 -15.39 9.39 -2.03
CA LEU A 59 -15.58 8.37 -1.00
C LEU A 59 -16.21 7.07 -1.55
N GLU A 60 -17.08 7.18 -2.55
CA GLU A 60 -17.68 6.01 -3.21
C GLU A 60 -16.66 5.25 -4.05
N GLU A 61 -15.83 5.97 -4.81
CA GLU A 61 -14.77 5.37 -5.63
C GLU A 61 -13.71 4.70 -4.76
N ILE A 62 -13.24 5.35 -3.70
CA ILE A 62 -12.27 4.73 -2.81
C ILE A 62 -12.86 3.52 -2.10
N SER A 63 -14.16 3.49 -1.77
CA SER A 63 -14.82 2.32 -1.20
C SER A 63 -14.80 1.13 -2.17
N LYS A 64 -15.03 1.37 -3.47
CA LYS A 64 -14.89 0.34 -4.52
C LYS A 64 -13.45 -0.13 -4.66
N ILE A 65 -12.50 0.80 -4.74
CA ILE A 65 -11.06 0.50 -4.84
C ILE A 65 -10.59 -0.33 -3.63
N LYS A 66 -10.99 0.03 -2.41
CA LYS A 66 -10.67 -0.72 -1.19
C LYS A 66 -11.11 -2.18 -1.28
N LYS A 67 -12.33 -2.44 -1.76
CA LYS A 67 -12.85 -3.80 -1.94
C LYS A 67 -12.06 -4.57 -3.00
N GLU A 68 -11.83 -3.95 -4.15
CA GLU A 68 -11.04 -4.55 -5.24
C GLU A 68 -9.62 -4.90 -4.81
N LEU A 69 -8.93 -3.97 -4.13
CA LEU A 69 -7.57 -4.18 -3.66
C LEU A 69 -7.51 -5.22 -2.55
N LYS A 70 -8.46 -5.23 -1.62
CA LYS A 70 -8.52 -6.27 -0.59
C LYS A 70 -8.65 -7.66 -1.23
N THR A 71 -9.55 -7.82 -2.20
CA THR A 71 -9.69 -9.08 -2.94
C THR A 71 -8.42 -9.43 -3.70
N TYR A 72 -7.80 -8.45 -4.37
CA TYR A 72 -6.57 -8.65 -5.12
C TYR A 72 -5.43 -9.14 -4.22
N PHE A 73 -5.12 -8.42 -3.14
CA PHE A 73 -4.04 -8.78 -2.21
C PHE A 73 -4.32 -10.08 -1.46
N TYR A 74 -5.58 -10.36 -1.11
CA TYR A 74 -5.97 -11.63 -0.49
C TYR A 74 -5.79 -12.84 -1.42
N SER A 75 -5.90 -12.63 -2.74
CA SER A 75 -5.70 -13.68 -3.73
C SER A 75 -4.23 -13.97 -4.06
N LEU A 76 -3.29 -13.17 -3.54
CA LEU A 76 -1.87 -13.37 -3.80
C LEU A 76 -1.34 -14.55 -2.99
N ASP A 77 -0.68 -15.48 -3.68
CA ASP A 77 -0.02 -16.63 -3.06
C ASP A 77 1.38 -16.23 -2.54
N LEU A 78 1.41 -15.35 -1.53
CA LEU A 78 2.65 -14.88 -0.91
C LEU A 78 3.02 -15.64 0.37
N GLY A 79 2.18 -16.58 0.80
CA GLY A 79 2.37 -17.35 2.04
C GLY A 79 2.31 -16.51 3.32
N ILE A 80 1.84 -15.27 3.23
CA ILE A 80 1.75 -14.30 4.33
C ILE A 80 0.51 -13.42 4.18
N THR A 81 -0.08 -13.02 5.30
CA THR A 81 -1.24 -12.12 5.30
C THR A 81 -0.84 -10.69 4.98
N ILE A 82 -1.68 -9.97 4.25
CA ILE A 82 -1.49 -8.55 3.94
C ILE A 82 -2.60 -7.75 4.59
N ASP A 83 -2.21 -6.81 5.44
CA ASP A 83 -3.12 -5.88 6.08
C ASP A 83 -3.06 -4.52 5.40
N LEU A 84 -4.24 -4.00 5.03
CA LEU A 84 -4.36 -2.79 4.24
C LEU A 84 -4.95 -1.66 5.09
N LEU A 85 -4.16 -0.61 5.27
CA LEU A 85 -4.60 0.67 5.80
C LEU A 85 -4.77 1.67 4.65
N PHE A 86 -5.83 2.47 4.71
CA PHE A 86 -6.12 3.49 3.70
C PHE A 86 -6.32 4.84 4.35
N LEU A 87 -5.57 5.84 3.89
CA LEU A 87 -5.70 7.23 4.33
C LEU A 87 -5.77 8.15 3.12
N SER A 88 -6.57 9.19 3.18
CA SER A 88 -6.44 10.30 2.23
C SER A 88 -5.13 11.05 2.49
N TYR A 89 -4.67 11.83 1.50
CA TYR A 89 -3.51 12.72 1.68
C TYR A 89 -3.71 13.71 2.83
N ILE A 90 -4.95 14.16 3.04
CA ILE A 90 -5.28 15.04 4.17
C ILE A 90 -5.18 14.29 5.51
N GLU A 91 -5.77 13.10 5.63
CA GLU A 91 -5.73 12.28 6.85
C GLU A 91 -4.29 11.91 7.22
N GLU A 92 -3.50 11.45 6.25
CA GLU A 92 -2.09 11.10 6.48
C GLU A 92 -1.30 12.32 7.01
N ARG A 93 -1.46 13.49 6.39
CA ARG A 93 -0.81 14.74 6.83
C ARG A 93 -1.18 15.11 8.26
N GLN A 94 -2.47 15.00 8.62
CA GLN A 94 -2.96 15.38 9.94
C GLN A 94 -2.35 14.53 11.05
N ILE A 95 -2.22 13.22 10.83
CA ILE A 95 -1.66 12.32 11.85
C ILE A 95 -0.15 12.09 11.68
N SER A 96 0.41 12.50 10.53
CA SER A 96 1.80 12.29 10.09
C SER A 96 2.20 10.81 10.16
N PHE A 97 1.34 9.91 9.67
CA PHE A 97 1.51 8.46 9.83
C PHE A 97 2.81 7.97 9.21
N VAL A 98 3.11 8.36 7.97
CA VAL A 98 4.29 7.89 7.24
C VAL A 98 5.57 8.22 8.02
N ARG A 99 5.61 9.42 8.61
CA ARG A 99 6.75 9.88 9.41
C ARG A 99 6.85 9.13 10.74
N LYS A 100 5.74 8.99 11.46
CA LYS A 100 5.71 8.36 12.80
C LYS A 100 6.02 6.87 12.73
N GLU A 101 5.46 6.18 11.75
CA GLU A 101 5.64 4.74 11.54
C GLU A 101 6.89 4.43 10.71
N CYS A 102 7.69 5.43 10.31
CA CYS A 102 8.83 5.28 9.42
C CYS A 102 8.48 4.39 8.21
N ALA A 103 7.34 4.66 7.57
CA ALA A 103 6.82 3.85 6.48
C ALA A 103 7.68 4.02 5.23
N LEU A 104 8.03 2.92 4.58
CA LEU A 104 8.91 2.88 3.41
C LEU A 104 8.07 3.00 2.15
N LYS A 105 8.35 4.01 1.32
CA LYS A 105 7.64 4.21 0.05
C LYS A 105 7.97 3.06 -0.92
N ILE A 106 6.93 2.43 -1.43
CA ILE A 106 6.99 1.40 -2.48
C ILE A 106 6.77 2.04 -3.86
N TYR A 107 5.76 2.92 -3.95
CA TYR A 107 5.31 3.66 -5.12
C TYR A 107 4.69 5.01 -4.75
#